data_AF-A0A5B8S1F9-F1
#
_entry.id   AF-A0A5B8S1F9-F1
#
_cell.length_a   1.000
_cell.length_b   1.000
_cell.length_c   1.000
_cell.angle_alpha   90.00
_cell.angle_beta   90.00
_cell.angle_gamma   90.00
#
_symmetry.space_group_name_H-M   'P 1'
#
loop_
_entity.id
_entity.type
_entity.pdbx_description
1 polymer ?
#
loop_
_entity_poly.entity_id
_entity_poly.type
_entity_poly.pdbx_seq_one_letter_code
_entity_poly.pdbx_strand_id
1 'polypeptide(L)'
;MVQTEAPRITRINQSPRTARILGSYSLIAMHSWFLAKLGLPSADGSVEAIVGFAALTGMIASIVFFIGTYGVMANAPDAMLDERELADRNRAYFSAFKYIVAMTVLGGMVPEFLAKVIGFELSVGVMKNFMLLMFTTALVLPGFFLAWSAREEM
;
A
#
# COMPACT_ATOMS: atom_id res chain seq x y z
N MET A 1 13.50 35.70 -18.40
CA MET A 1 13.31 34.25 -18.51
C MET A 1 11.86 33.96 -18.18
N VAL A 2 11.10 33.40 -19.12
CA VAL A 2 9.72 32.97 -18.88
C VAL A 2 9.80 31.75 -17.97
N GLN A 3 9.26 31.83 -16.75
CA GLN A 3 9.02 30.63 -15.94
C GLN A 3 7.96 29.82 -16.67
N THR A 4 8.39 28.80 -17.41
CA THR A 4 7.49 27.78 -17.93
C THR A 4 6.95 27.04 -16.71
N GLU A 5 5.69 27.30 -16.33
CA GLU A 5 5.01 26.49 -15.32
C GLU A 5 5.15 25.02 -15.73
N ALA A 6 5.82 24.24 -14.88
CA ALA A 6 5.96 22.80 -15.10
C ALA A 6 4.55 22.20 -15.28
N PRO A 7 4.34 21.28 -16.25
CA PRO A 7 3.03 20.72 -16.51
C PRO A 7 2.47 20.12 -15.21
N ARG A 8 1.36 20.68 -14.74
CA ARG A 8 0.66 20.24 -13.52
C ARG A 8 0.28 18.77 -13.73
N ILE A 9 0.87 17.87 -12.93
CA ILE A 9 0.71 16.42 -13.09
C ILE A 9 -0.79 16.07 -13.18
N THR A 10 -1.18 15.39 -14.26
CA THR A 10 -2.54 14.87 -14.42
C THR A 10 -2.80 13.83 -13.33
N ARG A 11 -3.71 14.14 -12.40
CA ARG A 11 -4.01 13.29 -11.25
C ARG A 11 -5.51 13.18 -11.07
N ILE A 12 -5.98 12.05 -10.56
CA ILE A 12 -7.34 11.98 -10.03
C ILE A 12 -7.40 12.90 -8.82
N ASN A 13 -8.22 13.95 -8.89
CA ASN A 13 -8.37 14.89 -7.79
C ASN A 13 -9.09 14.20 -6.63
N GLN A 14 -8.40 14.08 -5.50
CA GLN A 14 -8.92 13.41 -4.32
C GLN A 14 -8.87 14.38 -3.15
N SER A 15 -10.01 14.58 -2.49
CA SER A 15 -10.03 15.24 -1.19
C SER A 15 -9.22 14.41 -0.17
N PRO A 16 -8.70 15.02 0.92
CA PRO A 16 -8.05 14.28 2.01
C PRO A 16 -8.91 13.12 2.49
N ARG A 17 -10.21 13.35 2.69
CA ARG A 17 -11.16 12.33 3.14
C ARG A 17 -11.30 11.18 2.14
N THR A 18 -11.45 11.48 0.86
CA THR A 18 -11.55 10.46 -0.20
C THR A 18 -10.29 9.61 -0.25
N ALA A 19 -9.11 10.25 -0.17
CA ALA A 19 -7.83 9.55 -0.19
C ALA A 19 -7.65 8.65 1.04
N ARG A 20 -7.99 9.14 2.24
CA ARG A 20 -7.98 8.32 3.47
C ARG A 20 -8.88 7.09 3.34
N ILE A 21 -10.11 7.25 2.85
CA ILE A 21 -11.05 6.13 2.68
C ILE A 21 -10.49 5.13 1.67
N LEU A 22 -10.04 5.61 0.51
CA LEU A 22 -9.56 4.75 -0.56
C LEU A 22 -8.28 4.00 -0.18
N GLY A 23 -7.32 4.69 0.44
CA GLY A 23 -6.07 4.09 0.93
C GLY A 23 -6.30 3.11 2.09
N SER A 24 -7.18 3.44 3.04
CA SER A 24 -7.59 2.50 4.10
C SER A 24 -8.24 1.27 3.50
N TYR A 25 -9.17 1.44 2.55
CA TYR A 25 -9.86 0.35 1.89
C TYR A 25 -8.87 -0.56 1.15
N SER A 26 -7.95 -0.01 0.36
CA SER A 26 -6.98 -0.81 -0.37
C SER A 26 -6.08 -1.61 0.57
N LEU A 27 -5.59 -1.00 1.65
CA LEU A 27 -4.75 -1.68 2.64
C LEU A 27 -5.53 -2.77 3.36
N ILE A 28 -6.74 -2.49 3.85
CA ILE A 28 -7.57 -3.48 4.56
C ILE A 28 -7.92 -4.64 3.62
N ALA A 29 -8.34 -4.36 2.38
CA ALA A 29 -8.72 -5.37 1.41
C ALA A 29 -7.56 -6.31 1.07
N MET A 30 -6.37 -5.77 0.78
CA MET A 30 -5.19 -6.58 0.45
C MET A 30 -4.70 -7.41 1.64
N HIS A 31 -4.67 -6.84 2.86
CA HIS A 31 -4.27 -7.59 4.06
C HIS A 31 -5.30 -8.66 4.41
N SER A 32 -6.59 -8.35 4.33
CA SER A 32 -7.67 -9.31 4.60
C SER A 32 -7.65 -10.46 3.60
N TRP A 33 -7.42 -10.16 2.32
CA TRP A 33 -7.23 -11.17 1.29
C TRP A 33 -6.06 -12.11 1.61
N PHE A 34 -4.89 -11.56 1.93
CA PHE A 34 -3.72 -12.37 2.25
C PHE A 34 -3.95 -13.25 3.48
N LEU A 35 -4.51 -12.69 4.55
CA LEU A 35 -4.84 -13.43 5.77
C LEU A 35 -5.87 -14.53 5.50
N ALA A 36 -6.86 -14.28 4.65
CA ALA A 36 -7.82 -15.29 4.24
C ALA A 36 -7.15 -16.43 3.45
N LYS A 37 -6.25 -16.13 2.50
CA LYS A 37 -5.49 -17.17 1.77
C LYS A 37 -4.53 -17.94 2.68
N LEU A 38 -4.02 -17.30 3.74
CA LEU A 38 -3.16 -17.94 4.72
C LEU A 38 -3.95 -18.90 5.63
N GLY A 39 -5.13 -18.49 6.10
CA GLY A 39 -5.98 -19.29 6.99
C GLY A 39 -6.84 -20.34 6.27
N LEU A 40 -7.14 -20.13 4.99
CA LEU A 40 -8.01 -20.99 4.17
C LEU A 40 -7.32 -21.36 2.85
N PRO A 41 -6.19 -22.10 2.88
CA PRO A 41 -5.41 -22.42 1.68
C PRO A 41 -6.16 -23.29 0.66
N SER A 42 -7.22 -23.99 1.08
CA SER A 42 -8.05 -24.88 0.27
C SER A 42 -9.50 -24.40 0.15
N ALA A 43 -9.75 -23.09 0.30
CA ALA A 43 -11.08 -22.54 0.06
C ALA A 43 -11.56 -22.87 -1.36
N ASP A 44 -12.81 -23.32 -1.48
CA ASP A 44 -13.46 -23.65 -2.74
C ASP A 44 -14.79 -22.90 -2.88
N GLY A 45 -15.38 -23.00 -4.08
CA GLY A 45 -16.69 -22.44 -4.38
C GLY A 45 -16.79 -20.93 -4.11
N SER A 46 -17.81 -20.55 -3.34
CA SER A 46 -18.14 -19.14 -3.07
C SER A 46 -17.11 -18.43 -2.19
N VAL A 47 -16.40 -19.14 -1.32
CA VAL A 47 -15.41 -18.54 -0.41
C VAL A 47 -14.21 -18.05 -1.20
N GLU A 48 -13.68 -18.87 -2.11
CA GLU A 48 -12.58 -18.47 -2.99
C GLU A 48 -12.97 -17.29 -3.88
N ALA A 49 -14.22 -17.25 -4.36
CA ALA A 49 -14.73 -16.14 -5.15
C ALA A 49 -14.77 -14.82 -4.35
N ILE A 50 -15.23 -14.85 -3.09
CA ILE A 50 -15.29 -13.67 -2.22
C ILE A 50 -13.87 -13.18 -1.89
N VAL A 51 -12.96 -14.10 -1.56
CA VAL A 51 -11.55 -13.78 -1.27
C VAL A 51 -10.88 -13.18 -2.51
N GLY A 52 -11.07 -13.78 -3.69
CA GLY A 52 -10.59 -13.25 -4.96
C GLY A 52 -11.15 -11.87 -5.29
N PHE A 53 -12.43 -11.62 -4.99
CA PHE A 53 -13.05 -10.31 -5.19
C PHE A 53 -12.41 -9.23 -4.29
N ALA A 54 -12.13 -9.54 -3.03
CA ALA A 54 -11.41 -8.63 -2.13
C ALA A 54 -10.00 -8.27 -2.65
N ALA A 55 -9.28 -9.23 -3.23
CA ALA A 55 -7.99 -8.99 -3.87
C ALA A 55 -8.12 -8.03 -5.06
N LEU A 56 -9.11 -8.30 -5.92
CA LEU A 56 -9.34 -7.54 -7.14
C LEU A 56 -9.71 -6.09 -6.82
N THR A 57 -10.68 -5.87 -5.93
CA THR A 57 -11.10 -4.53 -5.56
C THR A 57 -10.02 -3.80 -4.77
N GLY A 58 -9.27 -4.49 -3.90
CA GLY A 58 -8.12 -3.93 -3.19
C GLY A 58 -7.01 -3.47 -4.14
N MET A 59 -6.72 -4.25 -5.18
CA MET A 59 -5.72 -3.91 -6.19
C MET A 59 -6.18 -2.73 -7.07
N ILE A 60 -7.44 -2.73 -7.52
CA ILE A 60 -8.00 -1.60 -8.28
C ILE A 60 -7.96 -0.33 -7.43
N ALA A 61 -8.38 -0.39 -6.17
CA ALA A 61 -8.32 0.74 -5.25
C ALA A 61 -6.88 1.23 -5.04
N SER A 62 -5.91 0.31 -4.93
CA SER A 62 -4.48 0.65 -4.82
C SER A 62 -3.99 1.43 -6.04
N ILE A 63 -4.37 1.00 -7.25
CA ILE A 63 -4.01 1.67 -8.51
C ILE A 63 -4.65 3.05 -8.58
N VAL A 64 -5.96 3.16 -8.33
CA VAL A 64 -6.69 4.44 -8.35
C VAL A 64 -6.14 5.41 -7.30
N PHE A 65 -5.74 4.91 -6.13
CA PHE A 65 -5.08 5.69 -5.10
C PHE A 65 -3.70 6.18 -5.56
N PHE A 66 -2.90 5.28 -6.14
CA PHE A 66 -1.54 5.58 -6.59
C PHE A 66 -1.49 6.66 -7.68
N ILE A 67 -2.41 6.63 -8.64
CA ILE A 67 -2.55 7.68 -9.68
C ILE A 67 -3.36 8.90 -9.19
N GLY A 68 -3.80 8.88 -7.93
CA GLY A 68 -4.53 9.95 -7.27
C GLY A 68 -3.62 11.03 -6.71
N THR A 69 -4.24 12.04 -6.09
CA THR A 69 -3.53 13.24 -5.60
C THR A 69 -2.40 12.90 -4.64
N TYR A 70 -2.65 12.04 -3.65
CA TYR A 70 -1.66 11.69 -2.63
C TYR A 70 -0.66 10.63 -3.08
N GLY A 71 -1.05 9.73 -3.99
CA GLY A 71 -0.12 8.77 -4.61
C GLY A 71 0.89 9.47 -5.51
N VAL A 72 0.43 10.45 -6.31
CA VAL A 72 1.30 11.30 -7.13
C VAL A 72 2.17 12.20 -6.26
N MET A 73 1.62 12.86 -5.24
CA MET A 73 2.39 13.72 -4.33
C MET A 73 3.49 12.94 -3.60
N ALA A 74 3.18 11.71 -3.19
CA ALA A 74 4.19 10.83 -2.61
C ALA A 74 5.37 10.60 -3.55
N ASN A 75 5.16 10.49 -4.86
CA ASN A 75 6.20 10.17 -5.84
C ASN A 75 6.63 11.38 -6.69
N ALA A 76 6.23 12.60 -6.31
CA ALA A 76 6.53 13.80 -7.07
C ALA A 76 8.02 14.16 -6.95
N PRO A 77 8.65 14.68 -8.02
CA PRO A 77 10.03 15.18 -7.96
C PRO A 77 10.18 16.33 -6.97
N ASP A 78 11.35 16.43 -6.33
CA ASP A 78 11.59 17.44 -5.30
C ASP A 78 11.39 18.89 -5.78
N ALA A 79 11.72 19.16 -7.05
CA ALA A 79 11.54 20.47 -7.67
C ALA A 79 10.06 20.91 -7.81
N MET A 80 9.10 20.00 -7.64
CA MET A 80 7.67 20.27 -7.72
C MET A 80 7.01 20.43 -6.35
N LEU A 81 7.76 20.26 -5.26
CA LEU A 81 7.25 20.28 -3.89
C LEU A 81 7.86 21.45 -3.13
N ASP A 82 7.05 22.08 -2.28
CA ASP A 82 7.58 23.07 -1.34
C ASP A 82 8.35 22.39 -0.17
N GLU A 83 9.06 23.18 0.65
CA GLU A 83 9.84 22.63 1.77
C GLU A 83 8.99 21.88 2.81
N ARG A 84 7.73 22.27 2.99
CA ARG A 84 6.81 21.62 3.95
C ARG A 84 6.31 20.30 3.39
N GLU A 85 5.89 20.28 2.13
CA GLU A 85 5.47 19.10 1.38
C GLU A 85 6.60 18.07 1.28
N LEU A 86 7.84 18.52 1.05
CA LEU A 86 9.03 17.67 1.09
C LEU A 86 9.22 17.01 2.46
N ALA A 87 9.10 17.78 3.54
CA ALA A 87 9.24 17.25 4.90
C ALA A 87 8.15 16.22 5.21
N ASP A 88 6.90 16.50 4.86
CA ASP A 88 5.77 15.59 5.04
C ASP A 88 5.93 14.31 4.22
N ARG A 89 6.33 14.42 2.94
CA ARG A 89 6.60 13.28 2.06
C ARG A 89 7.72 12.40 2.61
N ASN A 90 8.82 12.99 3.06
CA ASN A 90 9.94 12.23 3.62
C ASN A 90 9.55 11.51 4.92
N ARG A 91 8.76 12.15 5.78
CA ARG A 91 8.19 11.52 6.98
C ARG A 91 7.28 10.35 6.61
N ALA A 92 6.43 10.52 5.60
CA ALA A 92 5.52 9.48 5.12
C ALA A 92 6.29 8.28 4.55
N TYR A 93 7.30 8.51 3.71
CA TYR A 93 8.18 7.45 3.21
C TYR A 93 8.92 6.72 4.31
N PHE A 94 9.48 7.43 5.30
CA PHE A 94 10.19 6.78 6.39
C PHE A 94 9.25 5.94 7.26
N SER A 95 8.01 6.39 7.43
CA SER A 95 6.97 5.63 8.14
C SER A 95 6.56 4.39 7.35
N ALA A 96 6.39 4.52 6.03
CA ALA A 96 6.12 3.39 5.14
C ALA A 96 7.28 2.39 5.12
N PHE A 97 8.52 2.87 5.06
CA PHE A 97 9.72 2.04 5.11
C PHE A 97 9.79 1.22 6.40
N LYS A 98 9.55 1.83 7.56
CA LYS A 98 9.51 1.10 8.85
C LYS A 98 8.48 -0.03 8.83
N TYR A 99 7.29 0.24 8.28
CA TYR A 99 6.25 -0.77 8.15
C TYR A 99 6.68 -1.91 7.23
N ILE A 100 7.24 -1.59 6.06
CA ILE A 100 7.71 -2.59 5.09
C ILE A 100 8.82 -3.44 5.70
N VAL A 101 9.79 -2.84 6.39
CA VAL A 101 10.84 -3.58 7.11
C VAL A 101 10.25 -4.52 8.15
N ALA A 102 9.30 -4.03 8.98
CA ALA A 102 8.64 -4.87 9.98
C ALA A 102 7.91 -6.05 9.33
N MET A 103 7.19 -5.82 8.23
CA MET A 103 6.50 -6.88 7.49
C MET A 103 7.47 -7.86 6.82
N THR A 104 8.59 -7.41 6.29
CA THR A 104 9.64 -8.29 5.74
C THR A 104 10.23 -9.20 6.82
N VAL A 105 10.47 -8.67 8.04
CA VAL A 105 10.90 -9.50 9.17
C VAL A 105 9.81 -10.52 9.52
N LEU A 106 8.55 -10.10 9.61
CA LEU A 106 7.43 -10.98 9.96
C LEU A 106 7.12 -12.04 8.88
N GLY A 107 7.23 -11.71 7.60
CA GLY A 107 6.90 -12.61 6.48
C GLY A 107 8.09 -13.39 5.92
N GLY A 108 9.32 -13.01 6.25
CA GLY A 108 10.55 -13.66 5.80
C GLY A 108 11.29 -14.36 6.94
N MET A 109 11.79 -13.57 7.90
CA MET A 109 12.67 -14.08 8.96
C MET A 109 11.95 -14.98 9.97
N VAL A 110 10.73 -14.61 10.38
CA VAL A 110 9.95 -15.43 11.33
C VAL A 110 9.61 -16.82 10.76
N PRO A 111 9.09 -16.94 9.52
CA PRO A 111 8.88 -18.25 8.90
C PRO A 111 10.17 -19.07 8.74
N GLU A 112 11.29 -18.43 8.38
CA GLU A 112 12.58 -19.12 8.29
C GLU A 112 13.01 -19.71 9.65
N PHE A 113 12.80 -18.95 10.73
CA PHE A 113 13.05 -19.43 12.08
C PHE A 113 12.13 -20.61 12.45
N LEU A 114 10.82 -20.51 12.15
CA LEU A 114 9.87 -21.60 12.42
C LEU A 114 10.19 -22.86 11.62
N ALA A 115 10.64 -22.72 10.37
CA ALA A 115 11.10 -23.85 9.57
C ALA A 115 12.26 -24.60 10.25
N LYS A 116 13.22 -23.86 10.83
CA LYS A 116 14.38 -24.43 11.53
C LYS A 116 14.05 -25.06 12.88
N VAL A 117 13.09 -24.50 13.63
CA VAL A 117 12.79 -24.95 15.00
C VAL A 117 11.74 -26.06 15.04
N ILE A 118 10.71 -25.98 14.19
CA ILE A 118 9.56 -26.90 14.24
C ILE A 118 9.24 -27.57 12.89
N GLY A 119 10.08 -27.37 11.86
CA GLY A 119 9.87 -27.98 10.54
C GLY A 119 8.69 -27.42 9.76
N PHE A 120 8.19 -26.24 10.14
CA PHE A 120 7.07 -25.58 9.45
C PHE A 120 7.56 -24.81 8.23
N GLU A 121 7.20 -25.27 7.03
CA GLU A 121 7.55 -24.60 5.78
C GLU A 121 6.35 -23.86 5.17
N LEU A 122 6.57 -22.61 4.78
CA LEU A 122 5.58 -21.87 3.98
C LEU A 122 5.60 -22.36 2.54
N SER A 123 4.41 -22.59 1.97
CA SER A 123 4.31 -22.97 0.57
C SER A 123 4.76 -21.82 -0.36
N VAL A 124 5.24 -22.18 -1.55
CA VAL A 124 5.58 -21.23 -2.61
C VAL A 124 4.38 -20.33 -2.95
N GLY A 125 3.15 -20.85 -2.86
CA GLY A 125 1.92 -20.08 -3.06
C GLY A 125 1.75 -18.97 -2.03
N VAL A 126 2.00 -19.25 -0.74
CA VAL A 126 1.94 -18.23 0.31
C VAL A 126 3.00 -17.14 0.08
N MET A 127 4.22 -17.52 -0.32
CA MET A 127 5.27 -16.56 -0.61
C MET A 127 4.91 -15.64 -1.79
N LYS A 128 4.32 -16.18 -2.86
CA LYS A 128 3.82 -15.39 -4.00
C LYS A 128 2.74 -14.39 -3.57
N ASN A 129 1.79 -14.84 -2.75
CA ASN A 129 0.73 -13.96 -2.24
C ASN A 129 1.30 -12.87 -1.32
N PHE A 130 2.29 -13.21 -0.49
CA PHE A 130 2.96 -12.25 0.37
C PHE A 130 3.72 -11.19 -0.44
N MET A 131 4.45 -11.58 -1.49
CA MET A 131 5.11 -10.62 -2.38
C MET A 131 4.11 -9.65 -3.02
N LEU A 132 2.94 -10.14 -3.44
CA LEU A 132 1.88 -9.29 -4.01
C LEU A 132 1.30 -8.32 -2.96
N LEU A 133 1.07 -8.79 -1.73
CA LEU A 133 0.67 -7.94 -0.60
C LEU A 133 1.70 -6.84 -0.35
N MET A 134 2.99 -7.19 -0.30
CA MET A 134 4.06 -6.24 -0.03
C MET A 134 4.22 -5.21 -1.15
N PHE A 135 4.12 -5.63 -2.40
CA PHE A 135 4.15 -4.74 -3.55
C PHE A 135 3.02 -3.71 -3.49
N THR A 136 1.77 -4.17 -3.35
CA THR A 136 0.61 -3.28 -3.29
C THR A 136 0.64 -2.36 -2.06
N THR A 137 1.12 -2.87 -0.92
CA THR A 137 1.28 -2.07 0.29
C THR A 137 2.34 -0.98 0.10
N ALA A 138 3.52 -1.32 -0.44
CA ALA A 138 4.57 -0.34 -0.70
C ALA A 138 4.13 0.77 -1.67
N LEU A 139 3.30 0.42 -2.65
CA LEU A 139 2.72 1.36 -3.62
C LEU A 139 1.81 2.42 -2.95
N VAL A 140 0.97 1.99 -2.01
CA VAL A 140 -0.07 2.83 -1.39
C VAL A 140 0.42 3.57 -0.17
N LEU A 141 1.24 2.92 0.66
CA LEU A 141 1.46 3.30 2.05
C LEU A 141 2.05 4.72 2.26
N PRO A 142 3.04 5.19 1.46
CA PRO A 142 3.54 6.56 1.59
C PRO A 142 2.44 7.61 1.33
N GLY A 143 1.69 7.45 0.25
CA GLY A 143 0.58 8.36 -0.08
C GLY A 143 -0.54 8.28 0.97
N PHE A 144 -0.81 7.09 1.52
CA PHE A 144 -1.80 6.93 2.58
C PHE A 144 -1.42 7.73 3.83
N PHE A 145 -0.16 7.67 4.25
CA PHE A 145 0.31 8.46 5.40
C PHE A 145 0.21 9.97 5.15
N LEU A 146 0.50 10.44 3.93
CA LEU A 146 0.28 11.84 3.54
C LEU A 146 -1.20 12.24 3.61
N ALA A 147 -2.09 11.40 3.09
CA ALA A 147 -3.54 11.66 3.13
C ALA A 147 -4.06 11.72 4.58
N TRP A 148 -3.47 10.92 5.48
CA TRP A 148 -3.84 10.89 6.89
C TRP A 148 -3.32 12.09 7.68
N SER A 149 -2.16 12.65 7.30
CA SER A 149 -1.61 13.85 7.94
C SER A 149 -2.20 15.16 7.41
N ALA A 150 -2.77 15.15 6.20
CA ALA A 150 -3.42 16.32 5.62
C ALA A 150 -4.59 16.78 6.49
N ARG A 151 -4.71 18.08 6.75
CA ARG A 151 -5.86 18.65 7.46
C ARG A 151 -7.06 18.73 6.51
N GLU A 152 -8.26 18.53 7.04
CA GLU A 152 -9.47 18.93 6.31
C GLU A 152 -9.55 20.45 6.40
N GLU A 153 -9.51 21.12 5.25
CA GLU A 153 -9.95 22.51 5.17
C GLU A 153 -11.46 22.49 5.45
N MET A 154 -11.85 22.91 6.66
CA MET A 154 -13.24 23.11 7.06
C MET A 154 -13.76 24.45 6.54
#